data_AF-A0A7S3Y1Y5-F1
#
_entry.id   AF-A0A7S3Y1Y5-F1
#
_cell.length_a   1.000
_cell.length_b   1.000
_cell.length_c   1.000
_cell.angle_alpha   90.00
_cell.angle_beta   90.00
_cell.angle_gamma   90.00
#
_symmetry.space_group_name_H-M   'P 1'
#
loop_
_entity.id
_entity.type
_entity.pdbx_description
1 polymer ?
#
loop_
_entity_poly.entity_id
_entity_poly.type
_entity_poly.pdbx_seq_one_letter_code
_entity_poly.pdbx_strand_id
1 'polypeptide(L)'
;GGHPTWEAYANQSVREYYSDQSYGALILNSTVLDWVTITTSESDCADGSSGTGQAWMDCLKEALELADASVNFDEFDEDDDGYIDAIAIMHSGYGAEYGGYDADGTYYDDRIWSHKWIIFDVDSSTWDPFTSDEGTVVFDYHVETALYGTSGSDVTSIGVAAHETGHFLGLPDLYDTDYSSAGIDSWGIMSNSWGWDGTGGTPPSFCAWSKYALGWVEPTELEDSGVYTINDVQTNSDIYMVSNPFPDGEYLLIENRQAKGADKDSPQGGLLVWHIDEYWSGNTFEGYNGQNGWPENGYHYLTALLQADGLFELEQGGGADAQDVFHA
;
A
#
# COMPACT_ATOMS: atom_id res chain seq x y z
N GLY A 1 -28.20 -22.71 13.40
CA GLY A 1 -26.91 -23.11 12.83
C GLY A 1 -25.92 -22.07 13.25
N GLY A 2 -24.81 -22.46 13.85
CA GLY A 2 -23.82 -21.50 14.36
C GLY A 2 -23.31 -20.64 13.22
N HIS A 3 -23.36 -19.32 13.42
CA HIS A 3 -22.56 -18.41 12.63
C HIS A 3 -21.10 -18.83 12.79
N PRO A 4 -20.35 -19.05 11.70
CA PRO A 4 -18.91 -19.17 11.77
C PRO A 4 -18.38 -17.92 12.49
N THR A 5 -17.50 -18.12 13.46
CA THR A 5 -16.76 -17.03 14.09
C THR A 5 -15.90 -16.34 13.02
N TRP A 6 -15.69 -15.03 13.19
CA TRP A 6 -14.90 -14.14 12.32
C TRP A 6 -13.47 -14.62 11.99
N GLU A 7 -13.02 -15.72 12.59
CA GLU A 7 -11.66 -16.26 12.45
C GLU A 7 -11.43 -17.12 11.19
N ALA A 8 -12.44 -17.36 10.35
CA ALA A 8 -12.31 -18.33 9.25
C ALA A 8 -11.88 -17.74 7.89
N TYR A 9 -11.88 -16.41 7.73
CA TYR A 9 -11.46 -15.76 6.49
C TYR A 9 -10.90 -14.37 6.78
N ALA A 10 -9.59 -14.25 6.94
CA ALA A 10 -8.96 -12.92 6.92
C ALA A 10 -9.00 -12.38 5.48
N ASN A 11 -9.51 -11.16 5.30
CA ASN A 11 -9.29 -10.30 4.14
C ASN A 11 -9.50 -10.94 2.76
N GLN A 12 -10.71 -11.40 2.42
CA GLN A 12 -10.97 -11.95 1.07
C GLN A 12 -11.24 -10.86 0.02
N SER A 13 -11.30 -9.60 0.43
CA SER A 13 -11.51 -8.44 -0.44
C SER A 13 -10.84 -7.20 0.12
N VAL A 14 -10.56 -6.22 -0.74
CA VAL A 14 -10.07 -4.89 -0.34
C VAL A 14 -11.01 -4.25 0.70
N ARG A 15 -12.32 -4.38 0.52
CA ARG A 15 -13.32 -3.86 1.48
C ARG A 15 -13.19 -4.46 2.87
N GLU A 16 -13.07 -5.78 2.97
CA GLU A 16 -12.88 -6.47 4.26
C GLU A 16 -11.54 -6.08 4.88
N TYR A 17 -10.47 -6.03 4.08
CA TYR A 17 -9.15 -5.59 4.52
C TYR A 17 -9.21 -4.21 5.17
N TYR A 18 -9.77 -3.19 4.50
CA TYR A 18 -9.87 -1.84 5.04
C TYR A 18 -10.80 -1.74 6.25
N SER A 19 -11.92 -2.48 6.25
CA SER A 19 -12.82 -2.55 7.42
C SER A 19 -12.09 -3.11 8.64
N ASP A 20 -11.29 -4.16 8.46
CA ASP A 20 -10.54 -4.80 9.56
C ASP A 20 -9.39 -3.91 10.04
N GLN A 21 -8.61 -3.33 9.11
CA GLN A 21 -7.46 -2.50 9.45
C GLN A 21 -7.84 -1.17 10.12
N SER A 22 -9.01 -0.63 9.81
CA SER A 22 -9.54 0.62 10.37
C SER A 22 -10.43 0.41 11.59
N TYR A 23 -10.57 -0.82 12.11
CA TYR A 23 -11.49 -1.15 13.20
C TYR A 23 -12.95 -0.74 12.90
N GLY A 24 -13.33 -0.76 11.63
CA GLY A 24 -14.64 -0.35 11.12
C GLY A 24 -14.84 1.16 10.95
N ALA A 25 -13.78 1.97 11.08
CA ALA A 25 -13.84 3.41 10.83
C ALA A 25 -13.99 3.74 9.34
N LEU A 26 -13.46 2.90 8.46
CA LEU A 26 -13.59 3.02 7.00
C LEU A 26 -14.32 1.81 6.42
N ILE A 27 -15.37 2.05 5.65
CA ILE A 27 -16.06 1.04 4.86
C ILE A 27 -16.05 1.48 3.40
N LEU A 28 -15.23 0.81 2.59
CA LEU A 28 -15.18 1.04 1.15
C LEU A 28 -16.46 0.52 0.49
N ASN A 29 -17.14 1.38 -0.26
CA ASN A 29 -18.25 1.01 -1.14
C ASN A 29 -17.86 1.37 -2.57
N SER A 30 -17.75 0.36 -3.41
CA SER A 30 -17.27 0.52 -4.78
C SER A 30 -18.36 0.14 -5.77
N THR A 31 -18.43 0.86 -6.88
CA THR A 31 -19.21 0.47 -8.06
C THR A 31 -18.26 -0.22 -9.04
N VAL A 32 -18.59 -1.44 -9.46
CA VAL A 32 -17.84 -2.17 -10.48
C VAL A 32 -18.61 -2.08 -11.79
N LEU A 33 -17.97 -1.54 -12.82
CA LEU A 33 -18.53 -1.43 -14.16
C LEU A 33 -18.30 -2.70 -14.97
N ASP A 34 -19.11 -2.89 -16.01
CA ASP A 34 -18.84 -3.92 -17.02
C ASP A 34 -17.55 -3.58 -17.79
N TRP A 35 -16.88 -4.61 -18.32
CA TRP A 35 -15.69 -4.44 -19.14
C TRP A 35 -15.96 -3.54 -20.35
N VAL A 36 -15.14 -2.51 -20.52
CA VAL A 36 -15.05 -1.73 -21.75
C VAL A 36 -13.94 -2.28 -22.64
N THR A 37 -14.08 -2.10 -23.95
CA THR A 37 -13.04 -2.48 -24.91
C THR A 37 -12.58 -1.23 -25.64
N ILE A 38 -11.35 -0.82 -25.35
CA ILE A 38 -10.68 0.27 -26.07
C ILE A 38 -10.17 -0.21 -27.44
N THR A 39 -9.82 0.73 -28.31
CA THR A 39 -9.39 0.45 -29.68
C THR A 39 -7.94 -0.03 -29.79
N THR A 40 -7.10 0.36 -28.82
CA THR A 40 -5.66 0.06 -28.78
C THR A 40 -5.40 -1.25 -28.03
N SER A 41 -4.42 -2.04 -28.47
CA SER A 41 -4.07 -3.29 -27.79
C SER A 41 -3.29 -3.02 -26.50
N GLU A 42 -3.32 -3.94 -25.53
CA GLU A 42 -2.56 -3.79 -24.29
C GLU A 42 -1.07 -3.57 -24.53
N SER A 43 -0.47 -4.32 -25.47
CA SER A 43 0.95 -4.15 -25.84
C SER A 43 1.24 -2.77 -26.41
N ASP A 44 0.33 -2.21 -27.21
CA ASP A 44 0.49 -0.86 -27.75
C ASP A 44 0.27 0.21 -26.67
N CYS A 45 -0.57 -0.05 -25.65
CA CYS A 45 -0.70 0.83 -24.48
C CYS A 45 0.53 0.78 -23.57
N ALA A 46 1.14 -0.41 -23.42
CA ALA A 46 2.33 -0.61 -22.61
C ALA A 46 3.60 -0.04 -23.27
N ASP A 47 3.67 -0.11 -24.61
CA ASP A 47 4.67 0.49 -25.49
C ASP A 47 6.13 0.26 -25.05
N GLY A 48 6.46 -0.99 -24.74
CA GLY A 48 7.80 -1.38 -24.28
C GLY A 48 8.27 -0.68 -22.99
N SER A 49 7.35 -0.05 -22.25
CA SER A 49 7.63 0.78 -21.07
C SER A 49 6.72 0.41 -19.90
N SER A 50 6.11 -0.77 -19.96
CA SER A 50 5.17 -1.31 -18.97
C SER A 50 4.02 -0.37 -18.58
N GLY A 51 3.56 0.46 -19.51
CA GLY A 51 2.43 1.38 -19.26
C GLY A 51 2.80 2.67 -18.52
N THR A 52 4.07 3.12 -18.60
CA THR A 52 4.51 4.38 -17.97
C THR A 52 4.66 5.55 -18.96
N GLY A 53 4.37 5.33 -20.24
CA GLY A 53 4.50 6.32 -21.32
C GLY A 53 3.19 7.01 -21.71
N GLN A 54 3.25 7.92 -22.68
CA GLN A 54 2.08 8.65 -23.20
C GLN A 54 1.02 7.71 -23.79
N ALA A 55 1.42 6.58 -24.39
CA ALA A 55 0.49 5.61 -24.97
C ALA A 55 -0.50 5.06 -23.92
N TRP A 56 -0.03 4.84 -22.68
CA TRP A 56 -0.89 4.43 -21.58
C TRP A 56 -1.90 5.53 -21.21
N MET A 57 -1.46 6.79 -21.13
CA MET A 57 -2.35 7.91 -20.82
C MET A 57 -3.46 8.06 -21.85
N ASP A 58 -3.14 7.87 -23.14
CA ASP A 58 -4.13 7.90 -24.21
C ASP A 58 -5.14 6.74 -24.09
N CYS A 59 -4.65 5.52 -23.80
CA CYS A 59 -5.51 4.35 -23.57
C CYS A 59 -6.40 4.50 -22.33
N LEU A 60 -5.86 5.04 -21.23
CA LEU A 60 -6.59 5.29 -19.99
C LEU A 60 -7.73 6.29 -20.24
N LYS A 61 -7.46 7.39 -20.95
CA LYS A 61 -8.50 8.37 -21.30
C LYS A 61 -9.58 7.79 -22.18
N GLU A 62 -9.23 6.94 -23.15
CA GLU A 62 -10.22 6.23 -23.96
C GLU A 62 -11.09 5.31 -23.10
N ALA A 63 -10.51 4.60 -22.12
CA ALA A 63 -11.26 3.76 -21.20
C ALA A 63 -12.21 4.58 -20.31
N LEU A 64 -11.75 5.74 -19.81
CA LEU A 64 -12.56 6.65 -19.00
C LEU A 64 -13.73 7.23 -19.79
N GLU A 65 -13.52 7.66 -21.04
CA GLU A 65 -14.60 8.12 -21.94
C GLU A 65 -15.69 7.04 -22.14
N LEU A 66 -15.29 5.78 -22.31
CA LEU A 66 -16.23 4.67 -22.45
C LEU A 66 -16.98 4.36 -21.15
N ALA A 67 -16.30 4.51 -20.01
CA ALA A 67 -16.91 4.32 -18.69
C ALA A 67 -17.92 5.44 -18.38
N ASP A 68 -17.58 6.69 -18.69
CA ASP A 68 -18.40 7.90 -18.50
C ASP A 68 -19.76 7.79 -19.22
N ALA A 69 -19.76 7.18 -20.42
CA ALA A 69 -21.01 6.89 -21.13
C ALA A 69 -21.96 5.91 -20.40
N SER A 70 -21.51 5.23 -19.34
CA SER A 70 -22.25 4.19 -18.63
C SER A 70 -22.58 4.51 -17.16
N VAL A 71 -21.89 5.49 -16.57
CA VAL A 71 -22.07 5.91 -15.18
C VAL A 71 -21.83 7.41 -15.05
N ASN A 72 -22.57 8.05 -14.15
CA ASN A 72 -22.36 9.47 -13.83
C ASN A 72 -21.17 9.60 -12.86
N PHE A 73 -20.12 10.31 -13.27
CA PHE A 73 -18.91 10.43 -12.44
C PHE A 73 -19.11 11.33 -11.21
N ASP A 74 -20.08 12.25 -11.22
CA ASP A 74 -20.44 13.07 -10.06
C ASP A 74 -20.93 12.22 -8.86
N GLU A 75 -21.32 10.95 -9.08
CA GLU A 75 -21.73 10.06 -7.97
C GLU A 75 -20.55 9.60 -7.10
N PHE A 76 -19.31 9.88 -7.51
CA PHE A 76 -18.07 9.46 -6.86
C PHE A 76 -17.21 10.64 -6.35
N ASP A 77 -17.78 11.83 -6.33
CA ASP A 77 -17.26 13.03 -5.66
C ASP A 77 -18.09 13.23 -4.38
N GLU A 78 -17.77 12.51 -3.30
CA GLU A 78 -18.57 12.54 -2.05
C GLU A 78 -18.36 13.83 -1.26
N ASP A 79 -17.27 14.57 -1.50
CA ASP A 79 -16.91 15.80 -0.78
C ASP A 79 -17.16 17.12 -1.56
N ASP A 80 -17.72 17.03 -2.76
CA ASP A 80 -18.11 18.13 -3.67
C ASP A 80 -16.91 19.03 -4.08
N ASP A 81 -15.70 18.47 -4.20
CA ASP A 81 -14.50 19.22 -4.60
C ASP A 81 -14.26 19.29 -6.11
N GLY A 82 -15.06 18.54 -6.89
CA GLY A 82 -15.01 18.44 -8.34
C GLY A 82 -14.12 17.33 -8.87
N TYR A 83 -13.59 16.47 -8.00
CA TYR A 83 -12.75 15.33 -8.35
C TYR A 83 -13.39 14.01 -7.91
N ILE A 84 -13.10 12.93 -8.64
CA ILE A 84 -13.43 11.59 -8.15
C ILE A 84 -12.58 11.25 -6.92
N ASP A 85 -13.21 10.73 -5.86
CA ASP A 85 -12.52 10.39 -4.62
C ASP A 85 -11.48 9.28 -4.81
N ALA A 86 -11.86 8.24 -5.59
CA ALA A 86 -10.99 7.13 -5.93
C ALA A 86 -11.47 6.38 -7.18
N ILE A 87 -10.52 5.97 -8.02
CA ILE A 87 -10.79 5.11 -9.17
C ILE A 87 -9.72 4.03 -9.33
N ALA A 88 -10.20 2.79 -9.51
CA ALA A 88 -9.39 1.62 -9.77
C ALA A 88 -9.62 1.15 -11.21
N ILE A 89 -8.54 0.97 -11.96
CA ILE A 89 -8.55 0.48 -13.33
C ILE A 89 -8.08 -0.96 -13.33
N MET A 90 -8.93 -1.89 -13.77
CA MET A 90 -8.53 -3.28 -13.99
C MET A 90 -8.25 -3.47 -15.48
N HIS A 91 -7.02 -3.83 -15.85
CA HIS A 91 -6.72 -4.22 -17.23
C HIS A 91 -6.85 -5.73 -17.43
N SER A 92 -7.23 -6.14 -18.64
CA SER A 92 -7.21 -7.56 -19.01
C SER A 92 -5.78 -8.07 -19.09
N GLY A 93 -5.57 -9.37 -18.89
CA GLY A 93 -4.25 -9.97 -19.08
C GLY A 93 -3.47 -10.13 -17.79
N TYR A 94 -2.15 -10.23 -17.91
CA TYR A 94 -1.21 -10.47 -16.82
C TYR A 94 -0.34 -9.23 -16.59
N GLY A 95 -0.07 -8.88 -15.34
CA GLY A 95 0.73 -7.69 -15.01
C GLY A 95 2.22 -7.85 -15.33
N ALA A 96 2.87 -6.73 -15.63
CA ALA A 96 4.31 -6.69 -15.92
C ALA A 96 5.18 -7.01 -14.69
N GLU A 97 4.65 -6.85 -13.47
CA GLU A 97 5.36 -7.10 -12.21
C GLU A 97 5.84 -8.55 -12.03
N TYR A 98 5.22 -9.51 -12.74
CA TYR A 98 5.68 -10.90 -12.75
C TYR A 98 6.90 -11.15 -13.64
N GLY A 99 7.28 -10.17 -14.47
CA GLY A 99 8.42 -10.23 -15.38
C GLY A 99 8.29 -11.30 -16.47
N GLY A 100 9.34 -11.44 -17.29
CA GLY A 100 9.45 -12.48 -18.31
C GLY A 100 8.36 -12.44 -19.39
N TYR A 101 8.07 -13.61 -19.97
CA TYR A 101 7.00 -13.80 -20.95
C TYR A 101 5.78 -14.41 -20.29
N ASP A 102 4.60 -13.98 -20.70
CA ASP A 102 3.33 -14.62 -20.35
C ASP A 102 3.00 -15.84 -21.23
N ALA A 103 1.86 -16.48 -20.95
CA ALA A 103 1.36 -17.63 -21.68
C ALA A 103 0.95 -17.31 -23.13
N ASP A 104 0.69 -16.05 -23.44
CA ASP A 104 0.32 -15.56 -24.78
C ASP A 104 1.56 -15.14 -25.60
N GLY A 105 2.73 -15.10 -24.97
CA GLY A 105 4.02 -14.81 -25.59
C GLY A 105 4.40 -13.33 -25.56
N THR A 106 3.73 -12.52 -24.74
CA THR A 106 4.02 -11.09 -24.56
C THR A 106 5.10 -10.91 -23.50
N TYR A 107 6.12 -10.09 -23.81
CA TYR A 107 7.17 -9.76 -22.85
C TYR A 107 6.68 -8.73 -21.84
N TYR A 108 7.24 -8.69 -20.63
CA TYR A 108 6.71 -7.83 -19.56
C TYR A 108 6.74 -6.33 -19.88
N ASP A 109 7.71 -5.86 -20.66
CA ASP A 109 7.74 -4.44 -21.10
C ASP A 109 6.51 -4.04 -21.92
N ASP A 110 5.83 -5.02 -22.53
CA ASP A 110 4.60 -4.86 -23.34
C ASP A 110 3.34 -5.28 -22.56
N ARG A 111 3.39 -5.29 -21.23
CA ARG A 111 2.24 -5.51 -20.32
C ARG A 111 2.14 -4.34 -19.36
N ILE A 112 0.98 -4.04 -18.81
CA ILE A 112 0.86 -2.93 -17.86
C ILE A 112 1.40 -3.36 -16.49
N TRP A 113 2.27 -2.55 -15.88
CA TRP A 113 2.72 -2.74 -14.50
C TRP A 113 1.67 -2.13 -13.57
N SER A 114 1.25 -2.83 -12.51
CA SER A 114 0.25 -2.30 -11.57
C SER A 114 0.82 -1.14 -10.72
N HIS A 115 0.16 0.02 -10.69
CA HIS A 115 0.67 1.23 -10.02
C HIS A 115 -0.43 2.26 -9.74
N LYS A 116 -0.20 3.18 -8.78
CA LYS A 116 -0.91 4.46 -8.66
C LYS A 116 -0.15 5.61 -9.30
N TRP A 117 -0.85 6.45 -10.06
CA TRP A 117 -0.27 7.67 -10.61
C TRP A 117 -1.31 8.78 -10.84
N ILE A 118 -0.89 9.83 -11.55
CA ILE A 118 -1.73 10.94 -11.97
C ILE A 118 -1.91 10.89 -13.49
N ILE A 119 -3.00 11.46 -13.99
CA ILE A 119 -3.23 11.64 -15.42
C ILE A 119 -2.59 12.97 -15.86
N PHE A 120 -1.56 12.86 -16.69
CA PHE A 120 -0.81 14.00 -17.22
C PHE A 120 -0.25 13.67 -18.61
N ASP A 121 0.12 14.69 -19.37
CA ASP A 121 0.84 14.55 -20.63
C ASP A 121 2.31 14.27 -20.31
N VAL A 122 2.75 13.04 -20.60
CA VAL A 122 4.08 12.51 -20.24
C VAL A 122 5.17 13.23 -21.03
N ASP A 123 4.93 13.50 -22.32
CA ASP A 123 5.89 14.11 -23.24
C ASP A 123 6.22 15.56 -22.87
N SER A 124 5.22 16.32 -22.43
CA SER A 124 5.34 17.72 -22.05
C SER A 124 5.50 17.92 -20.54
N SER A 125 5.26 16.87 -19.75
CA SER A 125 5.21 16.91 -18.27
C SER A 125 4.22 17.96 -17.76
N THR A 126 3.04 18.04 -18.39
CA THR A 126 1.98 18.99 -18.00
C THR A 126 0.71 18.26 -17.58
N TRP A 127 -0.01 18.82 -16.60
CA TRP A 127 -1.27 18.24 -16.16
C TRP A 127 -2.28 18.23 -17.29
N ASP A 128 -2.89 17.08 -17.51
CA ASP A 128 -3.88 16.85 -18.55
C ASP A 128 -4.89 15.81 -18.05
N PRO A 129 -5.64 16.10 -16.97
CA PRO A 129 -6.57 15.15 -16.39
C PRO A 129 -7.74 14.85 -17.33
N PHE A 130 -8.46 13.77 -17.06
CA PHE A 130 -9.74 13.50 -17.73
C PHE A 130 -10.86 14.30 -17.05
N THR A 131 -11.80 14.84 -17.83
CA THR A 131 -12.99 15.53 -17.32
C THR A 131 -14.21 14.85 -17.95
N SER A 132 -15.07 14.30 -17.11
CA SER A 132 -16.35 13.68 -17.52
C SER A 132 -17.29 14.65 -18.21
N ASP A 133 -18.33 14.13 -18.84
CA ASP A 133 -19.45 14.88 -19.41
C ASP A 133 -20.17 15.75 -18.36
N GLU A 134 -20.15 15.33 -17.09
CA GLU A 134 -20.71 16.10 -15.97
C GLU A 134 -19.78 17.20 -15.44
N GLY A 135 -18.48 17.11 -15.72
CA GLY A 135 -17.48 18.07 -15.30
C GLY A 135 -16.63 17.64 -14.10
N THR A 136 -16.92 16.47 -13.52
CA THR A 136 -16.06 15.82 -12.50
C THR A 136 -14.75 15.36 -13.12
N VAL A 137 -13.66 15.60 -12.39
CA VAL A 137 -12.29 15.39 -12.87
C VAL A 137 -11.71 14.10 -12.32
N VAL A 138 -11.09 13.32 -13.19
CA VAL A 138 -10.23 12.19 -12.80
C VAL A 138 -8.78 12.65 -12.90
N PHE A 139 -8.13 12.77 -11.75
CA PHE A 139 -6.74 13.20 -11.65
C PHE A 139 -5.82 12.06 -11.23
N ASP A 140 -6.10 11.42 -10.09
CA ASP A 140 -5.38 10.23 -9.62
C ASP A 140 -6.08 8.95 -10.09
N TYR A 141 -5.32 7.91 -10.36
CA TYR A 141 -5.82 6.55 -10.63
C TYR A 141 -4.87 5.52 -10.03
N HIS A 142 -5.37 4.32 -9.76
CA HIS A 142 -4.50 3.16 -9.70
C HIS A 142 -4.94 2.09 -10.70
N VAL A 143 -3.99 1.31 -11.21
CA VAL A 143 -4.21 0.27 -12.22
C VAL A 143 -3.69 -1.08 -11.74
N GLU A 144 -4.43 -2.14 -12.02
CA GLU A 144 -4.17 -3.50 -11.59
C GLU A 144 -4.44 -4.52 -12.71
N THR A 145 -3.68 -5.60 -12.71
CA THR A 145 -3.93 -6.76 -13.59
C THR A 145 -5.16 -7.56 -13.18
N ALA A 146 -5.95 -8.06 -14.13
CA ALA A 146 -7.05 -8.99 -13.82
C ALA A 146 -6.58 -10.40 -13.46
N LEU A 147 -5.47 -10.88 -14.04
CA LEU A 147 -4.98 -12.25 -13.84
C LEU A 147 -3.73 -12.32 -12.99
N TYR A 148 -3.65 -13.38 -12.19
CA TYR A 148 -2.49 -13.71 -11.38
C TYR A 148 -1.38 -14.42 -12.19
N GLY A 149 -0.14 -14.06 -11.91
CA GLY A 149 1.04 -14.71 -12.48
C GLY A 149 1.26 -14.39 -13.96
N THR A 150 1.82 -15.36 -14.69
CA THR A 150 2.10 -15.24 -16.14
C THR A 150 1.33 -16.27 -16.98
N SER A 151 0.47 -17.06 -16.35
CA SER A 151 -0.32 -18.10 -17.02
C SER A 151 -1.50 -18.53 -16.16
N GLY A 152 -2.60 -18.96 -16.79
CA GLY A 152 -3.76 -19.50 -16.10
C GLY A 152 -4.98 -18.62 -16.27
N SER A 153 -5.91 -18.71 -15.32
CA SER A 153 -7.14 -17.91 -15.32
C SER A 153 -7.56 -17.52 -13.92
N ASP A 154 -6.64 -17.62 -12.96
CA ASP A 154 -6.90 -17.22 -11.59
C ASP A 154 -6.88 -15.69 -11.54
N VAL A 155 -7.84 -15.12 -10.83
CA VAL A 155 -7.92 -13.67 -10.63
C VAL A 155 -6.74 -13.22 -9.77
N THR A 156 -6.24 -12.01 -10.03
CA THR A 156 -5.18 -11.42 -9.20
C THR A 156 -5.54 -11.38 -7.71
N SER A 157 -4.52 -11.30 -6.86
CA SER A 157 -4.70 -11.18 -5.43
C SER A 157 -5.02 -9.74 -5.01
N ILE A 158 -5.52 -9.56 -3.78
CA ILE A 158 -5.99 -8.24 -3.33
C ILE A 158 -4.84 -7.30 -2.93
N GLY A 159 -3.62 -7.81 -2.77
CA GLY A 159 -2.53 -7.10 -2.12
C GLY A 159 -2.18 -5.78 -2.80
N VAL A 160 -1.96 -5.78 -4.11
CA VAL A 160 -1.59 -4.57 -4.86
C VAL A 160 -2.74 -3.56 -4.84
N ALA A 161 -3.95 -3.96 -5.19
CA ALA A 161 -5.13 -3.09 -5.09
C ALA A 161 -5.32 -2.50 -3.69
N ALA A 162 -5.08 -3.28 -2.64
CA ALA A 162 -5.16 -2.80 -1.25
C ALA A 162 -4.04 -1.81 -0.91
N HIS A 163 -2.82 -2.02 -1.41
CA HIS A 163 -1.70 -1.10 -1.27
C HIS A 163 -1.97 0.24 -1.98
N GLU A 164 -2.38 0.18 -3.26
CA GLU A 164 -2.61 1.38 -4.05
C GLU A 164 -3.79 2.22 -3.53
N THR A 165 -4.82 1.56 -2.99
CA THR A 165 -5.91 2.25 -2.26
C THR A 165 -5.37 3.06 -1.07
N GLY A 166 -4.25 2.65 -0.48
CA GLY A 166 -3.63 3.34 0.66
C GLY A 166 -3.10 4.71 0.28
N HIS A 167 -2.64 4.87 -0.97
CA HIS A 167 -2.20 6.17 -1.50
C HIS A 167 -3.34 7.15 -1.70
N PHE A 168 -4.55 6.69 -2.05
CA PHE A 168 -5.74 7.55 -2.10
C PHE A 168 -6.09 8.13 -0.72
N LEU A 169 -5.76 7.41 0.35
CA LEU A 169 -5.91 7.88 1.72
C LEU A 169 -4.75 8.77 2.20
N GLY A 170 -3.75 9.02 1.33
CA GLY A 170 -2.62 9.91 1.61
C GLY A 170 -1.38 9.24 2.22
N LEU A 171 -1.31 7.90 2.25
CA LEU A 171 -0.12 7.21 2.73
C LEU A 171 0.98 7.18 1.65
N PRO A 172 2.26 7.38 2.02
CA PRO A 172 3.39 7.16 1.12
C PRO A 172 3.79 5.68 1.08
N ASP A 173 4.64 5.34 0.11
CA ASP A 173 5.42 4.12 0.17
C ASP A 173 6.35 4.11 1.38
N LEU A 174 6.40 2.96 2.05
CA LEU A 174 7.28 2.69 3.18
C LEU A 174 8.34 1.62 2.86
N TYR A 175 8.39 1.14 1.62
CA TYR A 175 9.62 0.55 1.08
C TYR A 175 10.57 1.66 0.64
N ASP A 176 11.83 1.32 0.46
CA ASP A 176 12.80 2.25 -0.08
C ASP A 176 12.71 2.30 -1.60
N THR A 177 12.20 3.42 -2.11
CA THR A 177 11.93 3.62 -3.53
C THR A 177 13.19 3.72 -4.39
N ASP A 178 14.38 3.91 -3.79
CA ASP A 178 15.65 3.84 -4.53
C ASP A 178 16.30 2.44 -4.53
N TYR A 179 15.66 1.49 -3.84
CA TYR A 179 16.04 0.08 -3.71
C TYR A 179 17.39 -0.17 -3.02
N SER A 180 17.88 0.79 -2.23
CA SER A 180 19.09 0.60 -1.43
C SER A 180 18.83 -0.23 -0.16
N SER A 181 17.58 -0.28 0.29
CA SER A 181 17.13 -1.01 1.48
C SER A 181 15.72 -1.62 1.28
N ALA A 182 15.17 -2.25 2.33
CA ALA A 182 13.83 -2.87 2.28
C ALA A 182 12.72 -1.99 2.90
N GLY A 183 13.05 -0.83 3.47
CA GLY A 183 12.11 -0.02 4.24
C GLY A 183 11.56 -0.79 5.44
N ILE A 184 10.25 -1.03 5.51
CA ILE A 184 9.63 -1.85 6.58
C ILE A 184 9.21 -3.26 6.14
N ASP A 185 9.44 -3.62 4.88
CA ASP A 185 9.12 -4.92 4.25
C ASP A 185 7.74 -5.46 4.67
N SER A 186 7.62 -6.75 4.97
CA SER A 186 6.38 -7.45 5.26
C SER A 186 5.77 -7.08 6.63
N TRP A 187 6.35 -6.11 7.35
CA TRP A 187 5.73 -5.50 8.53
C TRP A 187 4.73 -4.39 8.19
N GLY A 188 4.59 -3.99 6.93
CA GLY A 188 3.54 -3.06 6.51
C GLY A 188 3.13 -3.21 5.05
N ILE A 189 1.84 -3.14 4.77
CA ILE A 189 1.33 -3.21 3.39
C ILE A 189 1.92 -2.11 2.50
N MET A 190 2.17 -0.91 3.04
CA MET A 190 2.77 0.21 2.29
C MET A 190 4.25 -0.04 1.92
N SER A 191 4.84 -1.15 2.35
CA SER A 191 6.18 -1.56 1.92
C SER A 191 6.15 -2.85 1.11
N ASN A 192 5.30 -3.81 1.48
CA ASN A 192 5.20 -5.08 0.77
C ASN A 192 3.75 -5.57 0.73
N SER A 193 3.12 -5.39 -0.43
CA SER A 193 1.74 -5.82 -0.70
C SER A 193 1.61 -7.33 -0.95
N TRP A 194 2.71 -8.03 -1.24
CA TRP A 194 2.74 -9.47 -1.48
C TRP A 194 2.69 -10.29 -0.19
N GLY A 195 3.03 -9.65 0.93
CA GLY A 195 3.06 -10.26 2.25
C GLY A 195 4.09 -11.38 2.41
N TRP A 196 4.07 -12.02 3.57
CA TRP A 196 5.05 -13.03 3.97
C TRP A 196 5.05 -14.29 3.10
N ASP A 197 3.89 -14.63 2.50
CA ASP A 197 3.77 -15.79 1.62
C ASP A 197 4.12 -15.48 0.15
N GLY A 198 4.33 -14.20 -0.18
CA GLY A 198 4.68 -13.72 -1.51
C GLY A 198 3.55 -13.82 -2.54
N THR A 199 2.30 -14.04 -2.12
CA THR A 199 1.17 -14.22 -3.04
C THR A 199 0.31 -12.97 -3.20
N GLY A 200 0.40 -12.01 -2.26
CA GLY A 200 -0.51 -10.87 -2.16
C GLY A 200 -1.95 -11.25 -1.79
N GLY A 201 -2.24 -12.54 -1.57
CA GLY A 201 -3.55 -13.00 -1.10
C GLY A 201 -3.79 -12.70 0.37
N THR A 202 -2.71 -12.53 1.14
CA THR A 202 -2.74 -12.16 2.55
C THR A 202 -1.80 -10.97 2.79
N PRO A 203 -2.17 -9.76 2.35
CA PRO A 203 -1.31 -8.60 2.54
C PRO A 203 -1.13 -8.30 4.03
N PRO A 204 0.04 -7.78 4.45
CA PRO A 204 0.32 -7.44 5.85
C PRO A 204 -0.66 -6.40 6.40
N SER A 205 -0.75 -6.28 7.72
CA SER A 205 -1.45 -5.13 8.32
C SER A 205 -0.74 -3.81 7.98
N PHE A 206 -1.48 -2.71 8.04
CA PHE A 206 -0.85 -1.39 8.15
C PHE A 206 0.01 -1.30 9.43
N CYS A 207 1.17 -0.64 9.35
CA CYS A 207 1.98 -0.36 10.53
C CYS A 207 1.29 0.64 11.48
N ALA A 208 1.77 0.74 12.71
CA ALA A 208 1.20 1.64 13.72
C ALA A 208 1.14 3.09 13.23
N TRP A 209 2.17 3.55 12.50
CA TRP A 209 2.20 4.90 11.94
C TRP A 209 1.14 5.11 10.88
N SER A 210 0.99 4.20 9.91
CA SER A 210 -0.05 4.32 8.88
C SER A 210 -1.45 4.40 9.49
N LYS A 211 -1.74 3.59 10.51
CA LYS A 211 -3.03 3.65 11.21
C LYS A 211 -3.24 4.97 11.95
N TYR A 212 -2.19 5.52 12.55
CA TYR A 212 -2.22 6.82 13.24
C TYR A 212 -2.39 7.98 12.25
N ALA A 213 -1.62 7.99 11.16
CA ALA A 213 -1.69 9.00 10.11
C ALA A 213 -3.09 9.07 9.46
N LEU A 214 -3.75 7.92 9.30
CA LEU A 214 -5.13 7.84 8.81
C LEU A 214 -6.21 8.13 9.87
N GLY A 215 -5.82 8.39 11.12
CA GLY A 215 -6.75 8.67 12.20
C GLY A 215 -7.59 7.47 12.65
N TRP A 216 -7.19 6.24 12.32
CA TRP A 216 -7.89 5.01 12.74
C TRP A 216 -7.59 4.62 14.19
N VAL A 217 -6.53 5.17 14.74
CA VAL A 217 -6.05 4.93 16.11
C VAL A 217 -5.60 6.24 16.74
N GLU A 218 -5.80 6.36 18.05
CA GLU A 218 -5.26 7.45 18.86
C GLU A 218 -4.25 6.84 19.85
N PRO A 219 -2.93 6.98 19.61
CA PRO A 219 -1.91 6.42 20.49
C PRO A 219 -2.02 6.98 21.91
N THR A 220 -1.84 6.12 22.91
CA THR A 220 -1.75 6.54 24.31
C THR A 220 -0.31 6.92 24.65
N GLU A 221 -0.08 8.19 25.01
CA GLU A 221 1.24 8.68 25.41
C GLU A 221 1.71 8.05 26.75
N LEU A 222 2.96 7.60 26.78
CA LEU A 222 3.62 7.06 27.96
C LEU A 222 4.68 8.04 28.49
N GLU A 223 4.34 8.77 29.55
CA GLU A 223 5.25 9.77 30.16
C GLU A 223 6.15 9.16 31.26
N ASP A 224 5.73 8.06 31.87
CA ASP A 224 6.36 7.46 33.04
C ASP A 224 6.93 6.07 32.75
N SER A 225 8.01 5.72 33.45
CA SER A 225 8.49 4.32 33.46
C SER A 225 7.53 3.44 34.26
N GLY A 226 7.16 2.28 33.71
CA GLY A 226 6.19 1.40 34.35
C GLY A 226 6.05 0.04 33.69
N VAL A 227 5.04 -0.71 34.14
CA VAL A 227 4.61 -1.96 33.52
C VAL A 227 3.26 -1.68 32.88
N TYR A 228 3.21 -1.82 31.56
CA TYR A 228 2.02 -1.59 30.75
C TYR A 228 1.54 -2.92 30.14
N THR A 229 0.27 -2.98 29.78
CA THR A 229 -0.32 -4.13 29.08
C THR A 229 -0.92 -3.61 27.79
N ILE A 230 -0.50 -4.19 26.68
CA ILE A 230 -0.93 -3.81 25.34
C ILE A 230 -1.57 -5.02 24.67
N ASN A 231 -2.83 -4.88 24.27
CA ASN A 231 -3.55 -5.96 23.58
C ASN A 231 -3.06 -6.09 22.14
N ASP A 232 -3.37 -7.22 21.51
CA ASP A 232 -3.02 -7.40 20.11
C ASP A 232 -3.73 -6.38 19.21
N VAL A 233 -2.96 -5.80 18.29
CA VAL A 233 -3.40 -4.73 17.38
C VAL A 233 -4.37 -5.23 16.30
N GLN A 234 -4.45 -6.54 16.09
CA GLN A 234 -5.34 -7.17 15.11
C GLN A 234 -6.83 -7.05 15.50
N THR A 235 -7.13 -6.94 16.79
CA THR A 235 -8.52 -6.85 17.28
C THR A 235 -8.77 -5.67 18.23
N ASN A 236 -7.73 -4.91 18.55
CA ASN A 236 -7.78 -3.75 19.44
C ASN A 236 -7.00 -2.61 18.80
N SER A 237 -7.42 -1.36 19.03
CA SER A 237 -6.74 -0.16 18.54
C SER A 237 -5.64 0.32 19.50
N ASP A 238 -5.09 -0.58 20.32
CA ASP A 238 -4.13 -0.24 21.37
C ASP A 238 -2.74 0.00 20.78
N ILE A 239 -2.30 1.26 20.78
CA ILE A 239 -0.94 1.68 20.43
C ILE A 239 -0.44 2.62 21.52
N TYR A 240 0.82 2.48 21.91
CA TYR A 240 1.48 3.42 22.80
C TYR A 240 2.40 4.35 22.03
N MET A 241 2.52 5.59 22.49
CA MET A 241 3.47 6.58 21.99
C MET A 241 4.46 6.97 23.08
N VAL A 242 5.72 7.17 22.68
CA VAL A 242 6.76 7.78 23.52
C VAL A 242 7.37 8.94 22.73
N SER A 243 6.93 10.15 23.02
CA SER A 243 7.41 11.37 22.34
C SER A 243 8.60 12.01 23.06
N ASN A 244 8.71 11.89 24.39
CA ASN A 244 9.85 12.46 25.12
C ASN A 244 11.01 11.45 25.24
N PRO A 245 12.27 11.83 24.97
CA PRO A 245 12.78 13.19 24.77
C PRO A 245 13.01 13.59 23.30
N PHE A 246 12.28 13.01 22.35
CA PHE A 246 12.42 13.33 20.94
C PHE A 246 11.94 14.76 20.64
N PRO A 247 12.46 15.40 19.57
CA PRO A 247 11.95 16.68 19.08
C PRO A 247 10.52 16.54 18.52
N ASP A 248 9.84 17.67 18.34
CA ASP A 248 8.51 17.70 17.72
C ASP A 248 8.53 17.01 16.34
N GLY A 249 7.61 16.06 16.13
CA GLY A 249 7.52 15.27 14.90
C GLY A 249 8.33 13.97 14.90
N GLU A 250 9.11 13.71 15.96
CA GLU A 250 9.85 12.46 16.14
C GLU A 250 9.35 11.75 17.41
N TYR A 251 9.11 10.44 17.35
CA TYR A 251 8.58 9.66 18.48
C TYR A 251 8.68 8.16 18.23
N LEU A 252 8.41 7.36 19.27
CA LEU A 252 8.20 5.93 19.13
C LEU A 252 6.73 5.58 19.14
N LEU A 253 6.31 4.64 18.29
CA LEU A 253 5.04 3.93 18.42
C LEU A 253 5.30 2.47 18.79
N ILE A 254 4.51 1.94 19.72
CA ILE A 254 4.64 0.56 20.20
C ILE A 254 3.30 -0.14 19.95
N GLU A 255 3.34 -1.26 19.23
CA GLU A 255 2.19 -2.12 18.99
C GLU A 255 2.50 -3.58 19.33
N ASN A 256 1.46 -4.35 19.65
CA ASN A 256 1.57 -5.79 19.83
C ASN A 256 0.97 -6.49 18.61
N ARG A 257 1.82 -7.05 17.76
CA ARG A 257 1.42 -7.75 16.54
C ARG A 257 1.50 -9.25 16.76
N GLN A 258 0.47 -9.98 16.33
CA GLN A 258 0.38 -11.43 16.49
C GLN A 258 0.12 -12.09 15.15
N ALA A 259 0.62 -13.32 14.95
CA ALA A 259 0.46 -14.10 13.73
C ALA A 259 -0.99 -14.61 13.56
N LYS A 260 -1.90 -13.69 13.28
CA LYS A 260 -3.34 -13.90 13.05
C LYS A 260 -3.91 -12.77 12.19
N GLY A 261 -5.13 -12.94 11.68
CA GLY A 261 -5.76 -11.93 10.83
C GLY A 261 -4.94 -11.69 9.56
N ALA A 262 -4.69 -10.42 9.23
CA ALA A 262 -3.85 -10.03 8.10
C ALA A 262 -2.40 -10.51 8.24
N ASP A 263 -1.88 -10.62 9.46
CA ASP A 263 -0.50 -11.05 9.71
C ASP A 263 -0.39 -12.56 9.97
N LYS A 264 -1.37 -13.39 9.56
CA LYS A 264 -1.40 -14.83 9.87
C LYS A 264 -0.15 -15.62 9.42
N ASP A 265 0.53 -15.14 8.38
CA ASP A 265 1.73 -15.77 7.82
C ASP A 265 3.02 -15.13 8.34
N SER A 266 2.92 -14.14 9.23
CA SER A 266 4.08 -13.54 9.90
C SER A 266 4.89 -14.62 10.62
N PRO A 267 6.24 -14.57 10.53
CA PRO A 267 7.09 -15.62 11.07
C PRO A 267 7.01 -15.69 12.59
N GLN A 268 6.66 -14.58 13.26
CA GLN A 268 6.53 -14.51 14.70
C GLN A 268 5.69 -13.32 15.18
N GLY A 269 4.91 -13.52 16.25
CA GLY A 269 4.23 -12.44 16.97
C GLY A 269 5.07 -11.86 18.11
N GLY A 270 4.90 -10.57 18.40
CA GLY A 270 5.62 -9.86 19.45
C GLY A 270 5.30 -8.38 19.51
N LEU A 271 6.13 -7.63 20.24
CA LEU A 271 6.06 -6.17 20.24
C LEU A 271 6.91 -5.62 19.10
N LEU A 272 6.32 -4.73 18.32
CA LEU A 272 7.03 -3.91 17.35
C LEU A 272 7.18 -2.52 17.94
N VAL A 273 8.39 -1.95 17.82
CA VAL A 273 8.69 -0.58 18.22
C VAL A 273 9.11 0.17 16.97
N TRP A 274 8.28 1.11 16.55
CA TRP A 274 8.48 1.94 15.40
C TRP A 274 9.14 3.24 15.82
N HIS A 275 10.23 3.62 15.17
CA HIS A 275 10.76 4.98 15.26
C HIS A 275 10.20 5.79 14.09
N ILE A 276 9.57 6.91 14.43
CA ILE A 276 8.90 7.80 13.49
C ILE A 276 9.63 9.13 13.47
N ASP A 277 9.88 9.65 12.27
CA ASP A 277 10.38 11.01 12.06
C ASP A 277 9.62 11.68 10.89
N GLU A 278 8.59 12.45 11.24
CA GLU A 278 7.70 13.13 10.29
C GLU A 278 8.35 14.33 9.58
N TYR A 279 9.62 14.63 9.87
CA TYR A 279 10.40 15.54 9.02
C TYR A 279 10.66 14.95 7.63
N TRP A 280 10.75 13.62 7.54
CA TRP A 280 10.92 12.89 6.29
C TRP A 280 9.58 12.51 5.67
N SER A 281 9.51 12.49 4.34
CA SER A 281 8.28 12.16 3.60
C SER A 281 8.20 10.70 3.18
N GLY A 282 9.18 9.87 3.53
CA GLY A 282 9.27 8.47 3.13
C GLY A 282 10.53 7.78 3.65
N ASN A 283 10.80 6.57 3.14
CA ASN A 283 11.85 5.67 3.65
C ASN A 283 13.08 5.56 2.72
N THR A 284 13.55 6.68 2.17
CA THR A 284 14.70 6.71 1.23
C THR A 284 15.99 7.26 1.83
N PHE A 285 16.04 7.43 3.15
CA PHE A 285 17.20 7.97 3.87
C PHE A 285 17.48 7.12 5.12
N GLU A 286 17.97 5.92 4.89
CA GLU A 286 18.18 4.90 5.90
C GLU A 286 19.18 5.35 6.97
N GLY A 287 18.74 5.30 8.22
CA GLY A 287 19.51 5.68 9.39
C GLY A 287 19.58 4.54 10.38
N TYR A 288 20.78 4.06 10.68
CA TYR A 288 20.95 2.94 11.59
C TYR A 288 22.24 3.01 12.40
N ASN A 289 22.24 2.36 13.57
CA ASN A 289 23.40 2.35 14.44
C ASN A 289 24.55 1.54 13.82
N GLY A 290 25.72 2.18 13.69
CA GLY A 290 26.88 1.61 13.00
C GLY A 290 27.08 2.13 11.57
N GLN A 291 26.09 2.85 11.02
CA GLN A 291 26.25 3.62 9.79
C GLN A 291 27.27 4.75 9.98
N ASN A 292 28.05 5.05 8.94
CA ASN A 292 29.09 6.06 9.03
C ASN A 292 28.51 7.47 9.27
N GLY A 293 28.83 8.03 10.43
CA GLY A 293 28.40 9.37 10.83
C GLY A 293 27.02 9.43 11.45
N TRP A 294 26.36 8.29 11.71
CA TRP A 294 25.09 8.27 12.43
C TRP A 294 25.32 8.45 13.95
N PRO A 295 24.48 9.24 14.65
CA PRO A 295 23.29 9.95 14.14
C PRO A 295 23.58 11.35 13.57
N GLU A 296 24.83 11.85 13.59
CA GLU A 296 25.15 13.22 13.14
C GLU A 296 24.95 13.49 11.64
N ASN A 297 24.81 12.46 10.81
CA ASN A 297 24.47 12.56 9.39
C ASN A 297 23.00 12.94 9.17
N GLY A 298 22.15 12.81 10.19
CA GLY A 298 20.73 13.16 10.16
C GLY A 298 19.87 12.27 9.28
N TYR A 299 20.35 11.09 8.88
CA TYR A 299 19.57 10.17 8.07
C TYR A 299 18.58 9.44 8.97
N HIS A 300 17.29 9.56 8.67
CA HIS A 300 16.21 8.79 9.29
C HIS A 300 15.16 8.45 8.22
N TYR A 301 14.44 7.36 8.46
CA TYR A 301 13.19 7.07 7.77
C TYR A 301 12.04 7.87 8.36
N LEU A 302 10.99 8.09 7.56
CA LEU A 302 9.67 8.45 8.09
C LEU A 302 9.18 7.40 9.09
N THR A 303 9.33 6.11 8.76
CA THR A 303 8.96 5.00 9.65
C THR A 303 10.02 3.91 9.58
N ALA A 304 10.73 3.68 10.68
CA ALA A 304 11.68 2.58 10.84
C ALA A 304 11.19 1.57 11.88
N LEU A 305 11.43 0.28 11.65
CA LEU A 305 11.26 -0.73 12.67
C LEU A 305 12.55 -0.85 13.49
N LEU A 306 12.48 -0.62 14.80
CA LEU A 306 13.59 -0.95 15.70
C LEU A 306 13.66 -2.47 15.86
N GLN A 307 14.49 -3.11 15.03
CA GLN A 307 14.68 -4.56 15.04
C GLN A 307 15.25 -5.02 16.38
N ALA A 308 14.57 -5.98 17.02
CA ALA A 308 14.88 -6.41 18.38
C ALA A 308 16.27 -7.06 18.54
N ASP A 309 16.79 -7.66 17.48
CA ASP A 309 18.14 -8.24 17.42
C ASP A 309 19.26 -7.22 17.16
N GLY A 310 18.91 -6.00 16.71
CA GLY A 310 19.83 -4.93 16.37
C GLY A 310 20.73 -5.24 15.16
N LEU A 311 20.26 -6.07 14.21
CA LEU A 311 21.01 -6.37 12.99
C LEU A 311 20.88 -5.30 11.90
N PHE A 312 19.80 -4.51 11.92
CA PHE A 312 19.52 -3.45 10.96
C PHE A 312 19.48 -3.97 9.51
N GLU A 313 18.92 -5.17 9.32
CA GLU A 313 18.85 -5.82 8.01
C GLU A 313 17.93 -5.07 7.07
N LEU A 314 16.81 -4.56 7.58
CA LEU A 314 15.86 -3.75 6.80
C LEU A 314 16.53 -2.51 6.18
N GLU A 315 17.40 -1.82 6.92
CA GLU A 315 18.17 -0.65 6.45
C GLU A 315 19.38 -1.03 5.59
N GLN A 316 19.77 -2.31 5.55
CA GLN A 316 20.95 -2.79 4.82
C GLN A 316 20.60 -3.67 3.61
N GLY A 317 19.33 -3.65 3.19
CA GLY A 317 18.82 -4.41 2.04
C GLY A 317 18.60 -5.90 2.31
N GLY A 318 18.60 -6.31 3.59
CA GLY A 318 18.05 -7.57 4.05
C GLY A 318 16.51 -7.51 4.14
N GLY A 319 15.88 -8.65 4.44
CA GLY A 319 14.43 -8.74 4.56
C GLY A 319 13.99 -8.85 6.02
N ALA A 320 12.71 -8.57 6.26
CA ALA A 320 12.09 -8.76 7.56
C ALA A 320 12.14 -10.24 7.99
N ASP A 321 12.29 -10.49 9.29
CA ASP A 321 12.34 -11.84 9.84
C ASP A 321 11.75 -11.97 11.26
N ALA A 322 11.86 -13.16 11.86
CA ALA A 322 11.31 -13.47 13.18
C ALA A 322 12.02 -12.75 14.34
N GLN A 323 13.26 -12.30 14.14
CA GLN A 323 14.12 -11.70 15.16
C GLN A 323 13.94 -10.18 15.25
N ASP A 324 13.20 -9.58 14.32
CA ASP A 324 12.82 -8.16 14.36
C ASP A 324 11.92 -7.81 15.55
N VAL A 325 11.14 -8.78 16.07
CA VAL A 325 10.11 -8.57 17.10
C VAL A 325 10.64 -8.77 18.52
N PHE A 326 10.22 -7.88 19.44
CA PHE A 326 10.52 -8.02 20.86
C PHE A 326 9.58 -9.03 21.54
N HIS A 327 10.10 -9.73 22.54
CA HIS A 327 9.36 -10.71 23.34
C HIS A 327 9.49 -10.44 24.84
N ALA A 328 8.47 -10.88 25.58
CA ALA A 328 8.44 -10.90 27.04
C ALA A 328 9.09 -12.17 27.62
#